data_AF-A0A419YYN4-F1
#
_entry.id   AF-A0A419YYN4-F1
#
_cell.length_a   1.000
_cell.length_b   1.000
_cell.length_c   1.000
_cell.angle_alpha   90.00
_cell.angle_beta   90.00
_cell.angle_gamma   90.00
#
_symmetry.space_group_name_H-M   'P 1'
#
loop_
_entity.id
_entity.type
_entity.pdbx_description
1 polymer ?
#
loop_
_entity_poly.entity_id
_entity_poly.type
_entity_poly.pdbx_seq_one_letter_code
_entity_poly.pdbx_strand_id
1 'polypeptide(L)'
;MAETSQLLSGAIALLRRAGIRLVSGSLDAWDLTLPDGRELPTRVRISRRPPTPTVLARLLAEPGPARRVLVVTPHATAHLRTLATNGEIDLIAVDEDLLVFAGARYDVTENATPTSPAASAARGRKPWVRWALARVLLLSDRAQTQHRLAETLEVSQQAVSFALKQLQAVRRTEHGWFAASPEELLADYLAGYPGPGGAVTYWYGLDPVIAQATAVVDFCARQDVAVLVSGDAAADVYAPWRLPTRAMLYTDRFVDLAAAGFSPATEAEHTMAVQVPADPTLWRTAEISEPVLLADPLITAGDVLRTGGADAAEAADHVFATIRQKAAL
;
A
#
# COMPACT_ATOMS: atom_id res chain seq x y z
N MET A 1 1.52 -3.06 12.17
CA MET A 1 0.85 -2.74 10.88
C MET A 1 1.66 -3.22 9.70
N ALA A 2 3.00 -3.26 9.78
CA ALA A 2 3.78 -4.22 8.99
C ALA A 2 3.13 -5.60 9.03
N GLU A 3 2.81 -6.11 10.22
CA GLU A 3 2.07 -7.39 10.38
C GLU A 3 0.71 -7.49 9.66
N THR A 4 -0.10 -6.43 9.63
CA THR A 4 -1.44 -6.49 8.98
C THR A 4 -1.29 -6.43 7.47
N SER A 5 -0.37 -5.60 6.99
CA SER A 5 0.04 -5.56 5.58
C SER A 5 0.67 -6.87 5.12
N GLN A 6 1.53 -7.47 5.95
CA GLN A 6 2.13 -8.77 5.70
C GLN A 6 1.08 -9.87 5.71
N LEU A 7 0.13 -9.85 6.64
CA LEU A 7 -0.97 -10.82 6.68
C LEU A 7 -1.84 -10.71 5.42
N LEU A 8 -2.08 -9.49 4.94
CA LEU A 8 -2.77 -9.24 3.67
C LEU A 8 -2.00 -9.79 2.47
N SER A 9 -0.73 -9.38 2.31
CA SER A 9 0.12 -9.85 1.21
C SER A 9 0.29 -11.37 1.24
N GLY A 10 0.44 -11.96 2.43
CA GLY A 10 0.54 -13.41 2.65
C GLY A 10 -0.75 -14.13 2.28
N ALA A 11 -1.92 -13.58 2.64
CA ALA A 11 -3.20 -14.12 2.20
C ALA A 11 -3.35 -14.08 0.68
N ILE A 12 -2.89 -13.01 0.01
CA ILE A 12 -2.91 -12.92 -1.46
C ILE A 12 -1.97 -13.95 -2.10
N ALA A 13 -0.77 -14.13 -1.54
CA ALA A 13 0.15 -15.16 -2.00
C ALA A 13 -0.44 -16.58 -1.87
N LEU A 14 -1.17 -16.83 -0.78
CA LEU A 14 -1.87 -18.10 -0.56
C LEU A 14 -3.00 -18.33 -1.57
N LEU A 15 -3.80 -17.31 -1.88
CA LEU A 15 -4.83 -17.41 -2.92
C LEU A 15 -4.23 -17.89 -4.25
N ARG A 16 -3.11 -17.28 -4.65
CA ARG A 16 -2.40 -17.66 -5.88
C ARG A 16 -1.90 -19.10 -5.85
N ARG A 17 -1.26 -19.53 -4.74
CA ARG A 17 -0.78 -20.92 -4.58
C ARG A 17 -1.94 -21.94 -4.57
N ALA A 18 -3.15 -21.52 -4.22
CA ALA A 18 -4.37 -22.32 -4.29
C ALA A 18 -5.11 -22.21 -5.64
N GLY A 19 -4.55 -21.51 -6.64
CA GLY A 19 -5.19 -21.31 -7.94
C GLY A 19 -6.39 -20.34 -7.93
N ILE A 20 -6.58 -19.59 -6.84
CA ILE A 20 -7.62 -18.57 -6.71
C ILE A 20 -7.05 -17.23 -7.19
N ARG A 21 -7.74 -16.58 -8.13
CA ARG A 21 -7.31 -15.29 -8.68
C ARG A 21 -7.98 -14.14 -7.95
N LEU A 22 -7.19 -13.12 -7.58
CA LEU A 22 -7.68 -11.82 -7.13
C LEU A 22 -7.73 -10.89 -8.33
N VAL A 23 -8.93 -10.69 -8.88
CA VAL A 23 -9.12 -9.99 -10.17
C VAL A 23 -9.21 -8.48 -9.96
N SER A 24 -9.89 -8.06 -8.90
CA SER A 24 -10.09 -6.65 -8.53
C SER A 24 -10.41 -6.52 -7.04
N GLY A 25 -10.57 -5.28 -6.56
CA GLY A 25 -11.07 -4.96 -5.22
C GLY A 25 -10.18 -4.02 -4.42
N SER A 26 -10.61 -3.66 -3.23
CA SER A 26 -9.90 -2.80 -2.26
C SER A 26 -9.31 -3.63 -1.11
N LEU A 27 -8.63 -2.98 -0.16
CA LEU A 27 -8.10 -3.65 1.03
C LEU A 27 -9.17 -4.32 1.92
N ASP A 28 -10.43 -3.90 1.80
CA ASP A 28 -11.58 -4.37 2.59
C ASP A 28 -12.65 -5.10 1.76
N ALA A 29 -12.48 -5.23 0.44
CA ALA A 29 -13.38 -5.97 -0.44
C ALA A 29 -12.62 -6.60 -1.60
N TRP A 30 -12.68 -7.92 -1.77
CA TRP A 30 -11.97 -8.63 -2.84
C TRP A 30 -12.93 -9.29 -3.80
N ASP A 31 -12.69 -9.14 -5.09
CA ASP A 31 -13.41 -9.84 -6.14
C ASP A 31 -12.52 -10.99 -6.63
N LEU A 32 -12.87 -12.21 -6.20
CA LEU A 32 -12.10 -13.42 -6.43
C LEU A 32 -12.69 -14.27 -7.55
N THR A 33 -11.84 -15.02 -8.26
CA THR A 33 -12.26 -16.12 -9.14
C THR A 33 -11.65 -17.42 -8.63
N LEU A 34 -12.52 -18.37 -8.29
CA LEU A 34 -12.14 -19.70 -7.81
C LEU A 34 -11.62 -20.59 -8.98
N PRO A 35 -10.89 -21.68 -8.70
CA PRO A 35 -10.37 -22.60 -9.72
C PRO A 35 -11.44 -23.19 -10.66
N ASP A 36 -12.67 -23.30 -10.19
CA ASP A 36 -13.83 -23.77 -10.98
C ASP A 36 -14.48 -22.66 -11.82
N GLY A 37 -13.91 -21.45 -11.82
CA GLY A 37 -14.38 -20.29 -12.57
C GLY A 37 -15.47 -19.48 -11.88
N ARG A 38 -15.96 -19.89 -10.69
CA ARG A 38 -16.96 -19.12 -9.95
C ARG A 38 -16.36 -17.80 -9.44
N GLU A 39 -17.11 -16.72 -9.61
CA GLU A 39 -16.80 -15.43 -9.03
C GLU A 39 -17.31 -15.35 -7.59
N LEU A 40 -16.48 -14.79 -6.71
CA LEU A 40 -16.76 -14.69 -5.29
C LEU A 40 -16.41 -13.30 -4.78
N PRO A 41 -17.37 -12.35 -4.74
CA PRO A 41 -17.15 -11.05 -4.16
C PRO A 41 -17.20 -11.17 -2.62
N THR A 42 -16.15 -10.71 -1.96
CA THR A 42 -15.95 -10.86 -0.52
C THR A 42 -15.75 -9.52 0.17
N ARG A 43 -16.21 -9.42 1.41
CA ARG A 43 -15.91 -8.34 2.33
C ARG A 43 -14.84 -8.84 3.29
N VAL A 44 -13.67 -8.24 3.24
CA VAL A 44 -12.45 -8.73 3.89
C VAL A 44 -12.36 -8.16 5.29
N ARG A 45 -12.20 -9.04 6.28
CA ARG A 45 -11.92 -8.68 7.66
C ARG A 45 -10.62 -9.27 8.14
N ILE A 46 -9.63 -8.40 8.28
CA ILE A 46 -8.29 -8.78 8.73
C ILE A 46 -8.21 -8.62 10.24
N SER A 47 -7.70 -9.63 10.92
CA SER A 47 -7.48 -9.57 12.35
C SER A 47 -6.16 -10.24 12.72
N ARG A 48 -5.32 -9.55 13.50
CA ARG A 48 -4.03 -10.10 13.96
C ARG A 48 -4.17 -11.23 14.98
N ARG A 49 -5.37 -11.37 15.52
CA ARG A 49 -5.78 -12.48 16.38
C ARG A 49 -7.11 -12.99 15.85
N PRO A 50 -7.40 -14.29 15.95
CA PRO A 50 -8.69 -14.82 15.58
C PRO A 50 -9.82 -13.98 16.23
N PRO A 51 -10.80 -13.45 15.46
CA PRO A 51 -11.88 -12.67 16.03
C PRO A 51 -12.67 -13.50 17.04
N THR A 52 -13.11 -12.87 18.12
CA THR A 52 -13.96 -13.53 19.12
C THR A 52 -15.36 -13.77 18.55
N PRO A 53 -16.13 -14.74 19.10
CA PRO A 53 -17.50 -15.00 18.66
C PRO A 53 -18.39 -13.75 18.66
N THR A 54 -18.23 -12.88 19.68
CA THR A 54 -18.98 -11.62 19.77
C THR A 54 -18.64 -10.64 18.63
N VAL A 55 -17.36 -10.51 18.29
CA VAL A 55 -16.93 -9.67 17.16
C VAL A 55 -17.46 -10.24 15.86
N LEU A 56 -17.43 -11.56 15.70
CA LEU A 56 -17.88 -12.24 14.50
C LEU A 56 -19.41 -12.16 14.30
N ALA A 57 -20.19 -12.35 15.36
CA ALA A 57 -21.64 -12.18 15.33
C ALA A 57 -22.01 -10.75 14.91
N ARG A 58 -21.30 -9.74 15.41
CA ARG A 58 -21.49 -8.35 14.98
C ARG A 58 -21.16 -8.15 13.51
N LEU A 59 -20.05 -8.72 13.02
CA LEU A 59 -19.64 -8.62 11.62
C LEU A 59 -20.67 -9.25 10.68
N LEU A 60 -21.22 -10.40 11.06
CA LEU A 60 -22.25 -11.12 10.29
C LEU A 60 -23.61 -10.40 10.32
N ALA A 61 -23.92 -9.71 11.42
CA ALA A 61 -25.13 -8.92 11.56
C ALA A 61 -25.08 -7.56 10.85
N GLU A 62 -23.89 -7.07 10.48
CA GLU A 62 -23.75 -5.81 9.75
C GLU A 62 -24.38 -5.94 8.35
N PRO A 63 -25.42 -5.15 8.04
CA PRO A 63 -25.97 -5.12 6.69
C PRO A 63 -24.90 -4.60 5.73
N GLY A 64 -24.61 -5.39 4.70
CA GLY A 64 -23.61 -5.08 3.70
C GLY A 64 -24.10 -5.41 2.30
N PRO A 65 -23.33 -5.03 1.26
CA PRO A 65 -23.55 -5.57 -0.08
C PRO A 65 -23.56 -7.10 -0.02
N ALA A 66 -24.13 -7.77 -1.04
CA ALA A 66 -24.22 -9.23 -1.15
C ALA A 66 -22.84 -9.90 -1.36
N ARG A 67 -21.91 -9.61 -0.44
CA ARG A 67 -20.53 -10.07 -0.36
C ARG A 67 -20.40 -10.99 0.83
N ARG A 68 -19.72 -12.11 0.64
CA ARG A 68 -19.43 -13.04 1.72
C ARG A 68 -18.39 -12.47 2.66
N VAL A 69 -18.51 -12.74 3.95
CA VAL A 69 -17.51 -12.27 4.93
C VAL A 69 -16.30 -13.17 4.85
N LEU A 70 -15.16 -12.62 4.43
CA LEU A 70 -13.87 -13.31 4.41
C LEU A 70 -13.05 -12.87 5.62
N VAL A 71 -12.74 -13.80 6.51
CA VAL A 71 -11.86 -13.55 7.66
C VAL A 71 -10.44 -13.92 7.30
N VAL A 72 -9.51 -12.97 7.46
CA VAL A 72 -8.05 -13.19 7.29
C VAL A 72 -7.37 -13.07 8.65
N THR A 73 -6.71 -14.15 9.08
CA THR A 73 -6.10 -14.29 10.42
C THR A 73 -4.78 -15.08 10.31
N PRO A 74 -3.83 -14.96 11.26
CA PRO A 74 -2.64 -15.82 11.27
C PRO A 74 -3.01 -17.31 11.46
N HIS A 75 -3.88 -17.60 12.44
CA HIS A 75 -4.29 -18.96 12.80
C HIS A 75 -5.82 -19.10 12.83
N ALA A 76 -6.33 -20.33 12.64
CA ALA A 76 -7.75 -20.66 12.68
C ALA A 76 -8.15 -21.37 13.98
N THR A 77 -9.06 -20.75 14.74
CA THR A 77 -9.69 -21.41 15.90
C THR A 77 -10.69 -22.47 15.44
N ALA A 78 -10.99 -23.43 16.32
CA ALA A 78 -12.01 -24.45 16.05
C ALA A 78 -13.36 -23.82 15.64
N HIS A 79 -13.77 -22.74 16.30
CA HIS A 79 -14.99 -22.01 15.97
C HIS A 79 -14.98 -21.43 14.55
N LEU A 80 -13.88 -20.80 14.14
CA LEU A 80 -13.74 -20.26 12.77
C LEU A 80 -13.76 -21.37 11.72
N ARG A 81 -13.12 -22.51 12.00
CA ARG A 81 -13.15 -23.67 11.10
C ARG A 81 -14.57 -24.20 10.90
N THR A 82 -15.33 -24.35 11.99
CA THR A 82 -16.73 -24.79 11.90
C THR A 82 -17.57 -23.85 11.04
N LEU A 83 -17.50 -22.54 11.29
CA LEU A 83 -18.25 -21.57 10.51
C LEU A 83 -17.85 -21.54 9.04
N ALA A 84 -16.55 -21.69 8.76
CA ALA A 84 -16.05 -21.72 7.39
C ALA A 84 -16.51 -22.97 6.63
N THR A 85 -16.41 -24.15 7.25
CA THR A 85 -16.88 -25.42 6.68
C THR A 85 -18.40 -25.44 6.47
N ASN A 86 -19.16 -24.80 7.36
CA ASN A 86 -20.60 -24.61 7.21
C ASN A 86 -20.96 -23.61 6.09
N GLY A 87 -19.99 -22.90 5.53
CA GLY A 87 -20.22 -21.87 4.50
C GLY A 87 -20.79 -20.56 5.04
N GLU A 88 -20.77 -20.35 6.36
CA GLU A 88 -21.26 -19.11 7.01
C GLU A 88 -20.27 -17.94 6.82
N ILE A 89 -18.98 -18.26 6.76
CA ILE A 89 -17.90 -17.32 6.42
C ILE A 89 -16.96 -17.98 5.40
N ASP A 90 -16.12 -17.15 4.80
CA ASP A 90 -14.90 -17.60 4.14
C ASP A 90 -13.69 -17.31 5.06
N LEU A 91 -12.64 -18.10 4.95
CA LEU A 91 -11.51 -18.07 5.90
C LEU A 91 -10.17 -18.27 5.19
N ILE A 92 -9.21 -17.40 5.51
CA ILE A 92 -7.79 -17.62 5.25
C ILE A 92 -7.05 -17.56 6.60
N ALA A 93 -6.38 -18.66 6.96
CA ALA A 93 -5.42 -18.69 8.05
C ALA A 93 -3.99 -18.82 7.48
N VAL A 94 -3.26 -17.72 7.52
CA VAL A 94 -2.04 -17.52 6.73
C VAL A 94 -0.90 -18.43 7.18
N ASP A 95 -0.70 -18.59 8.48
CA ASP A 95 0.42 -19.38 9.03
C ASP A 95 0.14 -20.89 8.98
N GLU A 96 -1.05 -21.28 8.54
CA GLU A 96 -1.52 -22.67 8.47
C GLU A 96 -1.76 -23.13 7.03
N ASP A 97 -1.47 -22.29 6.04
CA ASP A 97 -1.78 -22.54 4.62
C ASP A 97 -3.23 -23.01 4.41
N LEU A 98 -4.17 -22.46 5.19
CA LEU A 98 -5.58 -22.87 5.19
C LEU A 98 -6.44 -21.85 4.45
N LEU A 99 -7.14 -22.32 3.42
CA LEU A 99 -8.14 -21.55 2.69
C LEU A 99 -9.46 -22.33 2.66
N VAL A 100 -10.54 -21.69 3.06
CA VAL A 100 -11.90 -22.25 3.00
C VAL A 100 -12.83 -21.21 2.40
N PHE A 101 -13.44 -21.54 1.26
CA PHE A 101 -14.40 -20.68 0.56
C PHE A 101 -15.68 -21.45 0.26
N ALA A 102 -16.81 -20.84 0.62
CA ALA A 102 -18.14 -21.41 0.43
C ALA A 102 -18.25 -22.86 0.95
N GLY A 103 -17.65 -23.15 2.12
CA GLY A 103 -17.65 -24.49 2.73
C GLY A 103 -16.57 -25.45 2.21
N ALA A 104 -15.90 -25.14 1.09
CA ALA A 104 -14.88 -25.99 0.49
C ALA A 104 -13.47 -25.56 0.91
N ARG A 105 -12.65 -26.52 1.34
CA ARG A 105 -11.21 -26.31 1.56
C ARG A 105 -10.48 -26.31 0.21
N TYR A 106 -9.54 -25.40 0.05
CA TYR A 106 -8.64 -25.32 -1.10
C TYR A 106 -7.23 -25.67 -0.66
N ASP A 107 -6.62 -26.63 -1.35
CA ASP A 107 -5.26 -27.06 -1.07
C ASP A 107 -4.26 -26.14 -1.76
N VAL A 108 -3.17 -25.89 -1.05
CA VAL A 108 -2.11 -24.99 -1.50
C VAL A 108 -1.06 -25.83 -2.23
N THR A 109 -0.82 -25.54 -3.50
CA THR A 109 0.22 -26.23 -4.26
C THR A 109 1.62 -25.89 -3.70
N GLU A 110 2.51 -26.88 -3.64
CA GLU A 110 3.89 -26.72 -3.17
C GLU A 110 4.69 -25.91 -4.21
N ASN A 111 4.56 -24.59 -4.18
CA ASN A 111 5.52 -23.68 -4.77
C ASN A 111 5.80 -22.53 -3.80
N ALA A 112 7.06 -22.50 -3.35
CA ALA A 112 7.79 -21.51 -2.57
C ALA A 112 7.38 -21.24 -1.09
N THR A 113 8.42 -21.26 -0.26
CA THR A 113 8.49 -21.16 1.20
C THR A 113 8.22 -19.73 1.71
N PRO A 114 7.44 -19.55 2.80
CA PRO A 114 7.33 -18.25 3.47
C PRO A 114 8.64 -17.91 4.20
N THR A 115 9.18 -16.72 3.97
CA THR A 115 10.42 -16.25 4.63
C THR A 115 10.16 -15.03 5.54
N SER A 116 10.15 -15.30 6.86
CA SER A 116 10.73 -14.52 7.98
C SER A 116 10.14 -13.14 8.43
N PRO A 117 10.45 -12.70 9.68
CA PRO A 117 9.45 -12.21 10.62
C PRO A 117 9.39 -10.69 10.76
N ALA A 118 8.24 -10.21 11.25
CA ALA A 118 7.99 -8.80 11.51
C ALA A 118 8.66 -8.32 12.81
N ALA A 119 9.45 -7.25 12.73
CA ALA A 119 9.78 -6.42 13.88
C ALA A 119 8.52 -5.74 14.43
N SER A 120 8.41 -5.70 15.76
CA SER A 120 7.26 -5.12 16.47
C SER A 120 7.12 -3.62 16.19
N ALA A 121 5.91 -3.15 15.85
CA ALA A 121 5.61 -1.74 15.70
C ALA A 121 4.33 -1.33 16.46
N ALA A 122 4.39 -0.14 17.08
CA ALA A 122 3.48 0.38 18.09
C ALA A 122 1.98 0.48 17.69
N ARG A 123 1.12 0.52 18.72
CA ARG A 123 -0.36 0.61 18.62
C ARG A 123 -0.85 2.05 18.50
N GLY A 124 -1.68 2.35 17.50
CA GLY A 124 -2.43 3.61 17.36
C GLY A 124 -3.09 3.77 15.97
N ARG A 125 -4.11 4.62 15.86
CA ARG A 125 -4.65 5.09 14.56
C ARG A 125 -3.56 5.91 13.89
N LYS A 126 -3.15 5.53 12.68
CA LYS A 126 -2.00 6.16 12.01
C LYS A 126 -2.31 7.63 11.70
N PRO A 127 -1.40 8.56 12.00
CA PRO A 127 -1.61 9.98 11.73
C PRO A 127 -1.24 10.29 10.27
N TRP A 128 -1.93 9.68 9.30
CA TRP A 128 -1.65 9.91 7.87
C TRP A 128 -1.66 11.39 7.49
N VAL A 129 -2.59 12.16 8.06
CA VAL A 129 -2.66 13.62 7.89
C VAL A 129 -1.38 14.33 8.34
N ARG A 130 -0.74 13.90 9.43
CA ARG A 130 0.54 14.48 9.89
C ARG A 130 1.62 14.32 8.82
N TRP A 131 1.78 13.11 8.30
CA TRP A 131 2.81 12.81 7.32
C TRP A 131 2.51 13.40 5.95
N ALA A 132 1.24 13.45 5.56
CA ALA A 132 0.79 14.17 4.38
C ALA A 132 1.13 15.67 4.47
N LEU A 133 0.85 16.31 5.61
CA LEU A 133 1.23 17.72 5.83
C LEU A 133 2.73 17.94 5.79
N ALA A 134 3.54 17.05 6.37
CA ALA A 134 4.99 17.13 6.27
C ALA A 134 5.45 17.10 4.79
N ARG A 135 4.91 16.18 3.98
CA ARG A 135 5.18 16.11 2.54
C ARG A 135 4.75 17.38 1.81
N VAL A 136 3.51 17.85 2.01
CA VAL A 136 3.01 19.09 1.38
C VAL A 136 3.90 20.28 1.71
N LEU A 137 4.26 20.46 2.98
CA LEU A 137 5.08 21.60 3.41
C LEU A 137 6.54 21.50 2.96
N LEU A 138 7.09 20.30 2.77
CA LEU A 138 8.42 20.09 2.19
C LEU A 138 8.44 20.32 0.68
N LEU A 139 7.33 20.05 -0.01
CA LEU A 139 7.18 20.23 -1.46
C LEU A 139 6.72 21.64 -1.85
N SER A 140 6.27 22.45 -0.90
CA SER A 140 5.81 23.81 -1.12
C SER A 140 6.96 24.81 -0.99
N ASP A 141 7.07 25.72 -1.95
CA ASP A 141 7.94 26.89 -1.96
C ASP A 141 7.40 28.03 -1.06
N ARG A 142 6.10 28.03 -0.79
CA ARG A 142 5.40 29.11 -0.06
C ARG A 142 4.61 28.60 1.13
N ALA A 143 4.38 29.51 2.07
CA ALA A 143 3.47 29.27 3.19
C ALA A 143 2.05 28.92 2.69
N GLN A 144 1.48 27.87 3.25
CA GLN A 144 0.17 27.33 2.90
C GLN A 144 -0.86 27.63 4.00
N THR A 145 -2.00 28.20 3.66
CA THR A 145 -3.08 28.42 4.64
C THR A 145 -3.65 27.08 5.10
N GLN A 146 -4.21 27.02 6.32
CA GLN A 146 -4.87 25.78 6.79
C GLN A 146 -6.04 25.36 5.90
N HIS A 147 -6.73 26.33 5.30
CA HIS A 147 -7.82 26.06 4.36
C HIS A 147 -7.30 25.36 3.10
N ARG A 148 -6.23 25.89 2.49
CA ARG A 148 -5.60 25.28 1.33
C ARG A 148 -5.04 23.88 1.63
N LEU A 149 -4.37 23.71 2.79
CA LEU A 149 -3.89 22.40 3.24
C LEU A 149 -5.03 21.38 3.42
N ALA A 150 -6.18 21.82 3.91
CA ALA A 150 -7.35 20.97 4.09
C ALA A 150 -7.99 20.58 2.75
N GLU A 151 -8.07 21.52 1.81
CA GLU A 151 -8.53 21.30 0.44
C GLU A 151 -7.62 20.33 -0.31
N THR A 152 -6.30 20.59 -0.35
CA THR A 152 -5.31 19.73 -1.02
C THR A 152 -5.36 18.29 -0.51
N LEU A 153 -5.51 18.09 0.80
CA LEU A 153 -5.51 16.76 1.40
C LEU A 153 -6.91 16.13 1.51
N GLU A 154 -7.96 16.84 1.12
CA GLU A 154 -9.36 16.48 1.32
C GLU A 154 -9.68 16.01 2.75
N VAL A 155 -9.24 16.79 3.73
CA VAL A 155 -9.52 16.55 5.15
C VAL A 155 -10.15 17.78 5.78
N SER A 156 -10.69 17.61 6.99
CA SER A 156 -11.22 18.76 7.72
C SER A 156 -10.10 19.70 8.16
N GLN A 157 -10.39 21.00 8.21
CA GLN A 157 -9.46 22.00 8.74
C GLN A 157 -9.08 21.72 10.21
N GLN A 158 -9.97 21.08 10.98
CA GLN A 158 -9.68 20.61 12.33
C GLN A 158 -8.61 19.52 12.31
N ALA A 159 -8.69 18.54 11.42
CA ALA A 159 -7.67 17.50 11.28
C ALA A 159 -6.30 18.10 10.93
N VAL A 160 -6.27 19.09 10.03
CA VAL A 160 -5.05 19.87 9.72
C VAL A 160 -4.51 20.57 10.97
N SER A 161 -5.36 21.30 11.70
CA SER A 161 -4.96 22.01 12.92
C SER A 161 -4.39 21.07 14.00
N PHE A 162 -4.99 19.89 14.19
CA PHE A 162 -4.47 18.88 15.12
C PHE A 162 -3.13 18.31 14.66
N ALA A 163 -2.98 18.01 13.38
CA ALA A 163 -1.77 17.42 12.83
C ALA A 163 -0.60 18.42 12.78
N LEU A 164 -0.83 19.70 12.48
CA LEU A 164 0.19 20.75 12.53
C LEU A 164 0.82 20.91 13.92
N LYS A 165 0.03 20.74 15.00
CA LYS A 165 0.55 20.78 16.38
C LYS A 165 1.53 19.64 16.71
N GLN A 166 1.54 18.58 15.90
CA GLN A 166 2.43 17.43 16.07
C GLN A 166 3.76 17.60 15.33
N LEU A 167 3.86 18.58 14.41
CA LEU A 167 5.07 18.88 13.66
C LEU A 167 5.85 19.98 14.39
N GLN A 168 7.12 19.73 14.73
CA GLN A 168 7.95 20.70 15.46
C GLN A 168 8.68 21.68 14.52
N ALA A 169 9.03 21.23 13.32
CA ALA A 169 9.81 21.99 12.34
C ALA A 169 8.95 22.88 11.41
N VAL A 170 7.74 23.25 11.83
CA VAL A 170 6.81 24.10 11.06
C VAL A 170 6.47 25.37 11.83
N ARG A 171 6.25 26.48 11.13
CA ARG A 171 5.90 27.77 11.75
C ARG A 171 4.71 28.40 11.03
N ARG A 172 3.87 29.07 11.82
CA ARG A 172 2.78 29.93 11.33
C ARG A 172 3.27 31.35 11.08
N THR A 173 2.91 31.90 9.93
CA THR A 173 3.04 33.31 9.56
C THR A 173 1.66 33.90 9.29
N GLU A 174 1.61 35.17 8.88
CA GLU A 174 0.40 35.81 8.38
C GLU A 174 -0.14 35.16 7.09
N HIS A 175 0.75 34.57 6.28
CA HIS A 175 0.40 33.95 4.99
C HIS A 175 0.09 32.46 5.09
N GLY A 176 0.34 31.82 6.24
CA GLY A 176 0.03 30.41 6.44
C GLY A 176 1.09 29.66 7.23
N TRP A 177 1.20 28.35 6.98
CA TRP A 177 2.18 27.46 7.58
C TRP A 177 3.25 27.10 6.55
N PHE A 178 4.50 27.06 6.99
CA PHE A 178 5.62 26.63 6.15
C PHE A 178 6.59 25.78 6.97
N ALA A 179 7.46 25.03 6.29
CA ALA A 179 8.56 24.30 6.91
C ALA A 179 9.64 25.30 7.36
N ALA A 180 9.71 25.57 8.67
CA ALA A 180 10.68 26.52 9.23
C ALA A 180 12.11 25.99 9.21
N SER A 181 12.25 24.67 9.31
CA SER A 181 13.50 23.94 9.12
C SER A 181 13.19 22.72 8.22
N PRO A 182 13.28 22.86 6.88
CA PRO A 182 12.99 21.76 5.95
C PRO A 182 13.85 20.52 6.21
N GLU A 183 15.10 20.70 6.64
CA GLU A 183 15.99 19.59 6.97
C GLU A 183 15.52 18.81 8.20
N GLU A 184 15.15 19.50 9.28
CA GLU A 184 14.60 18.85 10.48
C GLU A 184 13.25 18.18 10.20
N LEU A 185 12.38 18.80 9.39
CA LEU A 185 11.10 18.23 9.01
C LEU A 185 11.28 16.96 8.17
N LEU A 186 12.24 16.98 7.25
CA LEU A 186 12.60 15.79 6.46
C LEU A 186 13.15 14.69 7.36
N ALA A 187 14.04 15.01 8.30
CA ALA A 187 14.58 14.04 9.25
C ALA A 187 13.47 13.39 10.12
N ASP A 188 12.54 14.19 10.66
CA ASP A 188 11.38 13.68 11.42
C ASP A 188 10.49 12.79 10.54
N TYR A 189 10.25 13.18 9.29
CA TYR A 189 9.50 12.37 8.33
C TYR A 189 10.18 11.02 8.09
N LEU A 190 11.48 10.99 7.79
CA LEU A 190 12.20 9.75 7.50
C LEU A 190 12.29 8.83 8.71
N ALA A 191 12.43 9.39 9.91
CA ALA A 191 12.45 8.62 11.15
C ALA A 191 11.06 8.09 11.55
N GLY A 192 9.99 8.80 11.21
CA GLY A 192 8.66 8.55 11.76
C GLY A 192 7.62 7.97 10.79
N TYR A 193 7.75 8.19 9.48
CA TYR A 193 6.77 7.70 8.50
C TYR A 193 6.93 6.19 8.30
N PRO A 194 5.91 5.37 8.63
CA PRO A 194 6.02 3.91 8.58
C PRO A 194 5.91 3.33 7.15
N GLY A 195 5.90 4.18 6.13
CA GLY A 195 5.52 3.80 4.77
C GLY A 195 4.00 3.72 4.56
N PRO A 196 3.58 3.56 3.29
CA PRO A 196 2.18 3.63 2.89
C PRO A 196 1.32 2.46 3.41
N GLY A 197 1.94 1.33 3.80
CA GLY A 197 1.23 0.14 4.26
C GLY A 197 0.26 -0.39 3.20
N GLY A 198 -0.76 -1.16 3.60
CA GLY A 198 -1.65 -1.80 2.63
C GLY A 198 -1.10 -3.14 2.15
N ALA A 199 -1.46 -3.58 0.96
CA ALA A 199 -1.15 -4.92 0.44
C ALA A 199 -0.34 -4.84 -0.86
N VAL A 200 0.62 -5.72 -1.01
CA VAL A 200 1.52 -5.77 -2.17
C VAL A 200 1.28 -7.06 -2.94
N THR A 201 1.25 -6.94 -4.26
CA THR A 201 1.26 -8.05 -5.20
C THR A 201 2.55 -8.03 -6.01
N TYR A 202 3.17 -9.20 -6.15
CA TYR A 202 4.47 -9.35 -6.80
C TYR A 202 4.32 -10.01 -8.17
N TRP A 203 5.02 -9.48 -9.16
CA TRP A 203 4.92 -9.86 -10.56
C TRP A 203 6.31 -9.90 -11.20
N TYR A 204 6.45 -10.76 -12.19
CA TYR A 204 7.65 -10.93 -13.00
C TYR A 204 7.33 -10.63 -14.46
N GLY A 205 8.13 -9.74 -15.06
CA GLY A 205 8.11 -9.42 -16.48
C GLY A 205 9.51 -9.60 -17.07
N LEU A 206 9.57 -9.82 -18.38
CA LEU A 206 10.83 -10.03 -19.12
C LEU A 206 11.42 -8.74 -19.69
N ASP A 207 10.60 -7.71 -19.87
CA ASP A 207 11.02 -6.42 -20.45
C ASP A 207 11.90 -5.63 -19.48
N PRO A 208 12.64 -4.60 -19.95
CA PRO A 208 13.32 -3.67 -19.05
C PRO A 208 12.37 -3.02 -18.04
N VAL A 209 12.84 -2.75 -16.82
CA VAL A 209 12.03 -2.29 -15.68
C VAL A 209 11.18 -1.05 -15.99
N ILE A 210 11.75 -0.06 -16.69
CA ILE A 210 11.03 1.16 -17.11
C ILE A 210 9.91 0.83 -18.12
N ALA A 211 10.17 -0.09 -19.05
CA ALA A 211 9.16 -0.55 -20.01
C ALA A 211 8.04 -1.32 -19.31
N GLN A 212 8.37 -2.15 -18.31
CA GLN A 212 7.36 -2.81 -17.47
C GLN A 212 6.47 -1.80 -16.75
N ALA A 213 7.04 -0.76 -16.11
CA ALA A 213 6.27 0.27 -15.43
C ALA A 213 5.32 0.99 -16.39
N THR A 214 5.80 1.35 -17.59
CA THR A 214 4.99 1.97 -18.64
C THR A 214 3.83 1.06 -19.08
N ALA A 215 4.10 -0.22 -19.31
CA ALA A 215 3.08 -1.19 -19.72
C ALA A 215 1.98 -1.36 -18.66
N VAL A 216 2.33 -1.34 -17.38
CA VAL A 216 1.35 -1.41 -16.28
C VAL A 216 0.55 -0.11 -16.16
N VAL A 217 1.17 1.06 -16.34
CA VAL A 217 0.44 2.35 -16.38
C VAL A 217 -0.60 2.33 -17.51
N ASP A 218 -0.21 1.91 -18.72
CA ASP A 218 -1.12 1.82 -19.86
C ASP A 218 -2.25 0.80 -19.63
N PHE A 219 -1.93 -0.32 -18.97
CA PHE A 219 -2.91 -1.33 -18.60
C PHE A 219 -3.93 -0.78 -17.60
N CYS A 220 -3.48 -0.11 -16.53
CA CYS A 220 -4.33 0.52 -15.53
C CYS A 220 -5.21 1.61 -16.16
N ALA A 221 -4.65 2.43 -17.04
CA ALA A 221 -5.40 3.47 -17.75
C ALA A 221 -6.56 2.89 -18.58
N ARG A 222 -6.34 1.77 -19.30
CA ARG A 222 -7.41 1.07 -20.05
C ARG A 222 -8.52 0.50 -19.17
N GLN A 223 -8.24 0.30 -17.88
CA GLN A 223 -9.19 -0.24 -16.91
C GLN A 223 -9.74 0.81 -15.95
N ASP A 224 -9.45 2.10 -16.18
CA ASP A 224 -9.84 3.20 -15.29
C ASP A 224 -9.41 2.93 -13.83
N VAL A 225 -8.15 2.49 -13.67
CA VAL A 225 -7.48 2.26 -12.38
C VAL A 225 -6.50 3.41 -12.18
N ALA A 226 -6.62 4.11 -11.05
CA ALA A 226 -5.69 5.18 -10.72
C ALA A 226 -4.32 4.57 -10.36
N VAL A 227 -3.25 5.12 -10.93
CA VAL A 227 -1.89 4.58 -10.79
C VAL A 227 -0.88 5.68 -10.51
N LEU A 228 0.07 5.39 -9.61
CA LEU A 228 1.27 6.20 -9.37
C LEU A 228 2.51 5.33 -9.50
N VAL A 229 3.50 5.77 -10.25
CA VAL A 229 4.81 5.13 -10.37
C VAL A 229 5.71 5.62 -9.24
N SER A 230 6.46 4.72 -8.61
CA SER A 230 7.38 5.00 -7.52
C SER A 230 8.66 4.15 -7.64
N GLY A 231 9.49 4.15 -6.59
CA GLY A 231 10.74 3.39 -6.52
C GLY A 231 11.72 3.81 -7.62
N ASP A 232 12.48 2.85 -8.15
CA ASP A 232 13.53 3.15 -9.14
C ASP A 232 12.98 3.81 -10.40
N ALA A 233 11.79 3.39 -10.85
CA ALA A 233 11.21 3.91 -12.08
C ALA A 233 10.86 5.40 -11.96
N ALA A 234 10.35 5.85 -10.81
CA ALA A 234 10.12 7.27 -10.56
C ALA A 234 11.41 8.02 -10.20
N ALA A 235 12.32 7.37 -9.47
CA ALA A 235 13.60 7.96 -9.09
C ALA A 235 14.46 8.28 -10.33
N ASP A 236 14.43 7.44 -11.36
CA ASP A 236 15.11 7.69 -12.63
C ASP A 236 14.61 8.97 -13.33
N VAL A 237 13.34 9.32 -13.14
CA VAL A 237 12.77 10.58 -13.67
C VAL A 237 13.14 11.78 -12.80
N TYR A 238 13.09 11.64 -11.47
CA TYR A 238 13.43 12.74 -10.55
C TYR A 238 14.93 13.06 -10.55
N ALA A 239 15.76 12.03 -10.48
CA ALA A 239 17.21 12.11 -10.38
C ALA A 239 17.84 10.80 -10.90
N PRO A 240 18.16 10.70 -12.21
CA PRO A 240 18.72 9.50 -12.83
C PRO A 240 20.14 9.24 -12.32
N TRP A 241 20.24 8.44 -11.25
CA TRP A 241 21.50 8.14 -10.57
C TRP A 241 21.88 6.66 -10.64
N ARG A 242 20.91 5.76 -10.41
CA ARG A 242 21.14 4.32 -10.42
C ARG A 242 20.33 3.62 -11.50
N LEU A 243 20.83 2.48 -11.96
CA LEU A 243 20.10 1.65 -12.91
C LEU A 243 18.87 1.03 -12.22
N PRO A 244 17.65 1.20 -12.76
CA PRO A 244 16.45 0.61 -12.18
C PRO A 244 16.51 -0.92 -12.19
N THR A 245 16.28 -1.54 -11.03
CA THR A 245 16.31 -3.00 -10.86
C THR A 245 14.93 -3.59 -10.66
N ARG A 246 14.01 -2.82 -10.08
CA ARG A 246 12.62 -3.21 -9.82
C ARG A 246 11.69 -2.00 -9.96
N ALA A 247 10.47 -2.24 -10.44
CA ALA A 247 9.43 -1.22 -10.50
C ALA A 247 8.47 -1.36 -9.32
N MET A 248 8.01 -0.22 -8.79
CA MET A 248 6.99 -0.13 -7.74
C MET A 248 5.88 0.80 -8.21
N LEU A 249 4.64 0.32 -8.21
CA LEU A 249 3.47 1.11 -8.56
C LEU A 249 2.44 1.06 -7.43
N TYR A 250 1.78 2.18 -7.17
CA TYR A 250 0.59 2.26 -6.33
C TYR A 250 -0.66 2.26 -7.19
N THR A 251 -1.67 1.51 -6.77
CA THR A 251 -3.00 1.46 -7.39
C THR A 251 -4.08 1.69 -6.34
N ASP A 252 -5.21 2.27 -6.73
CA ASP A 252 -6.35 2.50 -5.82
C ASP A 252 -7.14 1.21 -5.52
N ARG A 253 -6.99 0.20 -6.38
CA ARG A 253 -7.56 -1.14 -6.25
C ARG A 253 -6.61 -2.20 -6.80
N PHE A 254 -6.81 -3.45 -6.38
CA PHE A 254 -6.04 -4.59 -6.87
C PHE A 254 -6.23 -4.77 -8.37
N VAL A 255 -5.16 -5.21 -9.03
CA VAL A 255 -5.12 -5.49 -10.46
C VAL A 255 -4.44 -6.83 -10.72
N ASP A 256 -5.02 -7.61 -11.64
CA ASP A 256 -4.40 -8.83 -12.16
C ASP A 256 -3.58 -8.51 -13.42
N LEU A 257 -2.25 -8.47 -13.27
CA LEU A 257 -1.34 -8.18 -14.38
C LEU A 257 -1.08 -9.37 -15.30
N ALA A 258 -1.69 -10.54 -15.06
CA ALA A 258 -1.60 -11.66 -16.00
C ALA A 258 -2.13 -11.27 -17.39
N ALA A 259 -3.20 -10.47 -17.43
CA ALA A 259 -3.75 -9.92 -18.67
C ALA A 259 -2.82 -8.91 -19.36
N ALA A 260 -1.82 -8.38 -18.65
CA ALA A 260 -0.78 -7.50 -19.17
C ALA A 260 0.52 -8.25 -19.53
N GLY A 261 0.52 -9.59 -19.49
CA GLY A 261 1.68 -10.41 -19.85
C GLY A 261 2.68 -10.65 -18.72
N PHE A 262 2.34 -10.30 -17.48
CA PHE A 262 3.16 -10.58 -16.32
C PHE A 262 2.84 -11.94 -15.71
N SER A 263 3.85 -12.60 -15.16
CA SER A 263 3.66 -13.81 -14.37
C SER A 263 3.62 -13.47 -12.87
N PRO A 264 2.76 -14.11 -12.05
CA PRO A 264 2.83 -13.97 -10.60
C PRO A 264 4.22 -14.36 -10.08
N ALA A 265 4.73 -13.61 -9.11
CA ALA A 265 6.06 -13.82 -8.54
C ALA A 265 6.05 -13.81 -7.00
N THR A 266 7.17 -14.21 -6.42
CA THR A 266 7.47 -14.03 -5.00
C THR A 266 8.13 -12.68 -4.73
N GLU A 267 8.20 -12.27 -3.47
CA GLU A 267 8.95 -11.07 -3.07
C GLU A 267 10.44 -11.14 -3.45
N ALA A 268 11.04 -12.33 -3.46
CA ALA A 268 12.45 -12.49 -3.80
C ALA A 268 12.71 -12.32 -5.30
N GLU A 269 11.76 -12.74 -6.16
CA GLU A 269 11.98 -12.90 -7.60
C GLU A 269 11.36 -11.79 -8.44
N HIS A 270 10.51 -10.93 -7.85
CA HIS A 270 9.77 -9.93 -8.62
C HIS A 270 10.67 -8.90 -9.31
N THR A 271 10.20 -8.48 -10.48
CA THR A 271 10.67 -7.27 -11.20
C THR A 271 9.67 -6.12 -11.07
N MET A 272 8.43 -6.43 -10.72
CA MET A 272 7.31 -5.50 -10.60
C MET A 272 6.54 -5.75 -9.30
N ALA A 273 6.40 -4.72 -8.48
CA ALA A 273 5.54 -4.71 -7.30
C ALA A 273 4.38 -3.73 -7.53
N VAL A 274 3.16 -4.19 -7.28
CA VAL A 274 1.97 -3.32 -7.30
C VAL A 274 1.31 -3.34 -5.93
N GLN A 275 1.17 -2.16 -5.34
CA GLN A 275 0.66 -1.97 -3.99
C GLN A 275 -0.67 -1.22 -3.99
N VAL A 276 -1.64 -1.74 -3.25
CA VAL A 276 -2.82 -0.97 -2.83
C VAL A 276 -2.50 -0.40 -1.45
N PRO A 277 -2.16 0.90 -1.33
CA PRO A 277 -1.68 1.44 -0.07
C PRO A 277 -2.81 1.69 0.93
N ALA A 278 -2.47 1.66 2.22
CA ALA A 278 -3.41 2.01 3.30
C ALA A 278 -3.37 3.50 3.65
N ASP A 279 -2.38 4.23 3.15
CA ASP A 279 -2.27 5.68 3.25
C ASP A 279 -3.00 6.32 2.05
N PRO A 280 -4.20 6.89 2.25
CA PRO A 280 -4.98 7.49 1.17
C PRO A 280 -4.39 8.82 0.69
N THR A 281 -3.41 9.38 1.41
CA THR A 281 -2.87 10.71 1.11
C THR A 281 -1.81 10.69 0.01
N LEU A 282 -1.45 9.51 -0.52
CA LEU A 282 -0.46 9.38 -1.60
C LEU A 282 -0.87 10.11 -2.87
N TRP A 283 -2.12 9.93 -3.32
CA TRP A 283 -2.66 10.61 -4.50
C TRP A 283 -2.70 12.12 -4.33
N ARG A 284 -3.12 12.58 -3.15
CA ARG A 284 -3.22 14.01 -2.82
C ARG A 284 -1.89 14.73 -2.84
N THR A 285 -0.83 14.08 -2.34
CA THR A 285 0.51 14.68 -2.38
C THR A 285 1.19 14.52 -3.73
N ALA A 286 0.83 13.49 -4.51
CA ALA A 286 1.28 13.36 -5.89
C ALA A 286 0.71 14.48 -6.78
N GLU A 287 -0.54 14.91 -6.59
CA GLU A 287 -1.19 15.98 -7.36
C GLU A 287 -0.47 17.35 -7.26
N ILE A 288 0.23 17.60 -6.16
CA ILE A 288 1.00 18.85 -5.97
C ILE A 288 2.48 18.69 -6.33
N SER A 289 2.87 17.52 -6.84
CA SER A 289 4.22 17.21 -7.28
C SER A 289 4.24 17.04 -8.80
N GLU A 290 5.35 17.44 -9.40
CA GLU A 290 5.65 17.15 -10.80
C GLU A 290 6.87 16.25 -10.88
N PRO A 291 6.95 15.32 -11.85
CA PRO A 291 5.96 15.05 -12.91
C PRO A 291 4.67 14.33 -12.49
N VAL A 292 3.63 14.46 -13.30
CA VAL A 292 2.33 13.75 -13.13
C VAL A 292 2.53 12.24 -13.25
N LEU A 293 1.65 11.45 -12.62
CA LEU A 293 1.68 9.98 -12.54
C LEU A 293 2.82 9.39 -11.70
N LEU A 294 3.69 10.23 -11.11
CA LEU A 294 4.67 9.76 -10.14
C LEU A 294 4.14 9.96 -8.72
N ALA A 295 4.50 9.05 -7.81
CA ALA A 295 4.44 9.34 -6.40
C ALA A 295 5.35 10.54 -6.08
N ASP A 296 5.01 11.31 -5.04
CA ASP A 296 5.84 12.45 -4.68
C ASP A 296 7.28 12.03 -4.31
N PRO A 297 8.27 12.94 -4.42
CA PRO A 297 9.67 12.62 -4.19
C PRO A 297 9.97 11.96 -2.85
N LEU A 298 9.19 12.26 -1.79
CA LEU A 298 9.42 11.68 -0.46
C LEU A 298 8.96 10.22 -0.39
N ILE A 299 7.85 9.88 -1.04
CA ILE A 299 7.42 8.48 -1.20
C ILE A 299 8.40 7.73 -2.08
N THR A 300 8.78 8.32 -3.21
CA THR A 300 9.71 7.72 -4.17
C THR A 300 11.04 7.37 -3.53
N ALA A 301 11.68 8.32 -2.84
CA ALA A 301 12.93 8.07 -2.12
C ALA A 301 12.75 7.02 -1.00
N GLY A 302 11.61 7.05 -0.29
CA GLY A 302 11.29 6.02 0.70
C GLY A 302 11.15 4.61 0.10
N ASP A 303 10.64 4.50 -1.13
CA ASP A 303 10.55 3.23 -1.86
C ASP A 303 11.89 2.75 -2.40
N VAL A 304 12.75 3.65 -2.86
CA VAL A 304 14.15 3.34 -3.21
C VAL A 304 14.87 2.74 -2.00
N LEU A 305 14.75 3.36 -0.82
CA LEU A 305 15.33 2.86 0.44
C LEU A 305 14.76 1.49 0.83
N ARG A 306 13.44 1.28 0.69
CA ARG A 306 12.81 -0.02 0.98
C ARG A 306 13.21 -1.13 0.01
N THR A 307 13.38 -0.80 -1.26
CA THR A 307 13.82 -1.75 -2.30
C THR A 307 15.25 -2.23 -2.00
N GLY A 308 16.08 -1.35 -1.43
CA GLY A 308 17.45 -1.67 -1.07
C GLY A 308 18.39 -1.69 -2.27
N GLY A 309 19.55 -2.33 -2.08
CA GLY A 309 20.70 -2.26 -3.00
C GLY A 309 21.86 -1.47 -2.39
N ALA A 310 23.08 -1.75 -2.88
CA ALA A 310 24.30 -1.13 -2.34
C ALA A 310 24.33 0.41 -2.49
N ASP A 311 23.60 0.93 -3.48
CA ASP A 311 23.51 2.33 -3.87
C ASP A 311 22.18 3.01 -3.47
N ALA A 312 21.30 2.31 -2.75
CA ALA A 312 19.95 2.80 -2.47
C ALA A 312 19.92 4.09 -1.64
N ALA A 313 20.82 4.19 -0.65
CA ALA A 313 20.93 5.38 0.18
C ALA A 313 21.34 6.60 -0.66
N GLU A 314 22.35 6.45 -1.51
CA GLU A 314 22.83 7.51 -2.38
C GLU A 314 21.77 7.92 -3.42
N ALA A 315 21.11 6.96 -4.05
CA ALA A 315 20.00 7.24 -4.98
C ALA A 315 18.85 7.99 -4.30
N ALA A 316 18.48 7.63 -3.07
CA ALA A 316 17.47 8.34 -2.31
C ALA A 316 17.92 9.77 -1.96
N ASP A 317 19.18 9.97 -1.59
CA ASP A 317 19.76 11.30 -1.32
C ASP A 317 19.69 12.21 -2.55
N HIS A 318 19.94 11.67 -3.75
CA HIS A 318 19.76 12.40 -5.01
C HIS A 318 18.31 12.84 -5.23
N VAL A 319 17.32 11.99 -4.94
CA VAL A 319 15.90 12.38 -5.00
C VAL A 319 15.57 13.45 -3.96
N PHE A 320 16.04 13.32 -2.71
CA PHE A 320 15.82 14.34 -1.67
C PHE A 320 16.46 15.69 -2.01
N ALA A 321 17.60 15.70 -2.71
CA ALA A 321 18.24 16.93 -3.15
C ALA A 321 17.34 17.77 -4.08
N THR A 322 16.49 17.12 -4.89
CA THR A 322 15.53 17.82 -5.77
C THR A 322 14.50 18.64 -4.98
N ILE A 323 14.10 18.16 -3.79
CA ILE A 323 13.18 18.85 -2.89
C ILE A 323 13.86 20.09 -2.29
N ARG A 324 15.10 19.93 -1.82
CA ARG A 324 15.87 21.02 -1.19
C ARG A 324 16.16 22.15 -2.16
N GLN A 325 16.45 21.83 -3.42
CA GLN A 325 16.66 22.83 -4.47
C GLN A 325 15.41 23.68 -4.73
N LYS A 326 14.21 23.07 -4.70
CA LYS A 326 12.94 23.81 -4.81
C LYS A 326 12.67 24.72 -3.61
N ALA A 327 13.11 24.34 -2.42
CA ALA A 327 12.92 25.14 -1.20
C ALA A 327 13.90 26.34 -1.07
N ALA A 328 14.98 26.36 -1.87
CA ALA A 328 16.00 27.42 -1.84
C ALA A 328 15.76 28.55 -2.86
N LEU A 329 14.78 28.39 -3.76
CA LEU A 329 14.36 29.35 -4.78
C LEU A 329 13.11 30.12 -4.31
#